data_AF-A0A940QET1-F1
#
_entry.id   AF-A0A940QET1-F1
#
_cell.length_a   1.000
_cell.length_b   1.000
_cell.length_c   1.000
_cell.angle_alpha   90.00
_cell.angle_beta   90.00
_cell.angle_gamma   90.00
#
_symmetry.space_group_name_H-M   'P 1'
#
loop_
_entity.id
_entity.type
_entity.pdbx_description
1 polymer ?
#
loop_
_entity_poly.entity_id
_entity_poly.type
_entity_poly.pdbx_seq_one_letter_code
_entity_poly.pdbx_strand_id
1 'polypeptide(L)'
;MNDKKYDFKRIGVSETEIIKELFTGVFTIAPWNDDWSDGEQLDLYIQDLIGQNNSLTYGLFENGKLIGLSMGHIKHWYSGTEYYI
;
A
#
# COMPACT_ATOMS: atom_id res chain seq x y z
N MET A 1 -11.75 24.85 -14.65
CA MET A 1 -12.00 23.75 -13.71
C MET A 1 -10.90 22.73 -13.95
N ASN A 2 -10.10 22.37 -12.94
CA ASN A 2 -9.15 21.27 -13.10
C ASN A 2 -9.94 19.97 -13.13
N ASP A 3 -10.02 19.31 -14.29
CA ASP A 3 -10.46 17.93 -14.39
C ASP A 3 -9.41 17.05 -13.71
N LYS A 4 -9.52 16.88 -12.38
CA LYS A 4 -8.71 15.92 -11.65
C LYS A 4 -9.16 14.53 -12.05
N LYS A 5 -8.27 13.78 -12.71
CA LYS A 5 -8.53 12.40 -13.08
C LYS A 5 -8.08 11.50 -11.94
N TYR A 6 -9.05 10.88 -11.28
CA TYR A 6 -8.80 9.81 -10.31
C TYR A 6 -8.81 8.46 -11.00
N ASP A 7 -7.89 7.59 -10.62
CA ASP A 7 -7.85 6.19 -11.02
C ASP A 7 -7.70 5.31 -9.78
N PHE A 8 -8.54 4.28 -9.66
CA PHE A 8 -8.51 3.33 -8.56
C PHE A 8 -8.26 1.94 -9.13
N LYS A 9 -7.17 1.31 -8.71
CA LYS A 9 -6.79 0.00 -9.23
C LYS A 9 -6.09 -0.84 -8.19
N ARG A 10 -6.15 -2.16 -8.39
CA ARG A 10 -5.31 -3.09 -7.67
C ARG A 10 -3.85 -2.88 -8.11
N ILE A 11 -2.95 -2.87 -7.14
CA ILE A 11 -1.51 -2.77 -7.34
C ILE A 11 -0.83 -3.87 -6.53
N GLY A 12 0.47 -4.08 -6.77
CA GLY A 12 1.25 -5.08 -6.07
C GLY A 12 2.74 -4.84 -6.22
N VAL A 13 3.51 -5.93 -6.26
CA VAL A 13 4.99 -5.90 -6.28
C VAL A 13 5.55 -5.02 -7.41
N SER A 14 4.88 -4.92 -8.56
CA SER A 14 5.30 -4.05 -9.66
C SER A 14 5.32 -2.56 -9.31
N GLU A 15 4.59 -2.14 -8.28
CA GLU A 15 4.49 -0.77 -7.80
C GLU A 15 5.24 -0.53 -6.48
N THR A 16 6.15 -1.44 -6.07
CA THR A 16 6.86 -1.39 -4.77
C THR A 16 7.44 -0.01 -4.45
N GLU A 17 8.14 0.63 -5.40
CA GLU A 17 8.80 1.91 -5.15
C GLU A 17 7.82 3.05 -4.84
N ILE A 18 6.73 3.17 -5.62
CA ILE A 18 5.73 4.22 -5.38
C ILE A 18 4.92 3.94 -4.10
N ILE A 19 4.76 2.67 -3.72
CA ILE A 19 4.15 2.27 -2.45
C ILE A 19 5.05 2.69 -1.28
N LYS A 20 6.36 2.41 -1.35
CA LYS A 20 7.35 2.82 -0.34
C LYS A 20 7.39 4.34 -0.15
N GLU A 21 7.39 5.08 -1.26
CA GLU A 21 7.39 6.56 -1.22
C GLU A 21 6.18 7.10 -0.46
N LEU A 22 4.97 6.63 -0.78
CA LEU A 22 3.76 7.08 -0.09
C LEU A 22 3.71 6.58 1.36
N PHE A 23 4.06 5.32 1.61
CA PHE A 23 4.07 4.72 2.94
C PHE A 23 4.99 5.50 3.90
N THR A 24 6.25 5.70 3.51
CA THR A 24 7.20 6.46 4.33
C THR A 24 6.74 7.90 4.53
N GLY A 25 6.20 8.56 3.50
CA GLY A 25 5.66 9.92 3.61
C GLY A 25 4.50 10.06 4.59
N VAL A 26 3.75 8.99 4.87
CA VAL A 26 2.64 8.98 5.85
C VAL A 26 3.13 8.61 7.24
N PHE A 27 3.94 7.56 7.36
CA PHE A 27 4.28 6.97 8.66
C PHE A 27 5.48 7.64 9.35
N THR A 28 6.34 8.38 8.63
CA THR A 28 7.47 9.11 9.23
C THR A 28 7.07 10.45 9.87
N ILE A 29 5.81 10.87 9.72
CA ILE A 29 5.27 12.09 10.32
C ILE A 29 4.29 11.77 11.44
N ALA A 30 3.92 12.79 12.22
CA ALA A 30 2.93 12.63 13.28
C ALA A 30 1.56 12.17 12.74
N PRO A 31 0.81 11.35 13.51
CA PRO A 31 1.09 10.86 14.87
C PRO A 31 2.07 9.69 14.98
N TRP A 32 2.41 9.00 13.89
CA TRP A 32 3.21 7.78 13.93
C TRP A 32 4.67 8.06 14.29
N ASN A 33 5.32 8.96 13.55
CA ASN A 33 6.75 9.27 13.70
C ASN A 33 7.63 8.00 13.64
N ASP A 34 7.26 7.05 12.80
CA ASP A 34 8.01 5.81 12.62
C ASP A 34 9.37 6.09 11.96
N ASP A 35 10.39 5.31 12.35
CA ASP A 35 11.70 5.34 11.71
C ASP A 35 11.81 4.25 10.65
N TRP A 36 11.77 4.66 9.38
CA TRP A 36 11.98 3.81 8.21
C TRP A 36 13.27 4.17 7.46
N SER A 37 14.30 4.61 8.18
CA SER A 37 15.61 4.95 7.60
C SER A 37 16.39 3.74 7.08
N ASP A 38 16.12 2.55 7.62
CA ASP A 38 16.63 1.28 7.09
C ASP A 38 15.83 0.85 5.86
N GLY A 39 16.41 1.09 4.68
CA GLY A 39 15.79 0.76 3.41
C GLY A 39 15.58 -0.75 3.18
N GLU A 40 16.47 -1.61 3.69
CA GLU A 40 16.33 -3.06 3.56
C GLU A 40 15.15 -3.56 4.41
N GLN A 41 15.01 -3.03 5.62
CA GLN A 41 13.90 -3.38 6.49
C GLN A 41 12.55 -2.89 5.92
N LEU A 42 12.52 -1.70 5.32
CA LEU A 42 11.35 -1.19 4.60
C LEU A 42 11.00 -2.08 3.40
N ASP A 43 12.00 -2.50 2.62
CA ASP A 43 11.79 -3.40 1.48
C ASP A 43 11.16 -4.72 1.90
N LEU A 44 11.74 -5.38 2.91
CA LEU A 44 11.20 -6.63 3.44
C LEU A 44 9.77 -6.45 3.95
N TYR A 45 9.50 -5.38 4.68
CA TYR A 45 8.18 -5.09 5.24
C TYR A 45 7.11 -4.88 4.15
N ILE A 46 7.41 -4.07 3.14
CA ILE A 46 6.48 -3.83 2.03
C ILE A 46 6.27 -5.12 1.22
N GLN A 47 7.32 -5.89 0.96
CA GLN A 47 7.19 -7.19 0.28
C GLN A 47 6.30 -8.17 1.05
N ASP A 48 6.40 -8.22 2.37
CA ASP A 48 5.52 -9.07 3.18
C ASP A 48 4.05 -8.66 3.07
N LEU A 49 3.75 -7.38 2.89
CA LEU A 49 2.38 -6.89 2.75
C LEU A 49 1.80 -7.07 1.35
N ILE A 50 2.59 -6.86 0.29
CA ILE A 50 2.09 -6.79 -1.10
C ILE A 50 2.52 -7.97 -1.99
N GLY A 51 3.53 -8.73 -1.57
CA GLY A 51 4.11 -9.85 -2.32
C GLY A 51 3.45 -11.20 -2.06
N GLN A 52 2.63 -11.31 -1.03
CA GLN A 52 1.92 -12.55 -0.74
C GLN A 52 0.78 -12.81 -1.73
N ASN A 53 0.53 -14.07 -2.07
CA ASN A 53 -0.54 -14.46 -3.02
C ASN A 53 -1.95 -14.05 -2.58
N ASN A 54 -2.16 -13.94 -1.27
CA ASN A 54 -3.42 -13.47 -0.70
C ASN A 54 -3.45 -11.95 -0.49
N SER A 55 -2.39 -11.21 -0.82
CA SER A 55 -2.40 -9.76 -0.75
C SER A 55 -3.45 -9.17 -1.69
N LEU A 56 -4.21 -8.23 -1.17
CA LEU A 56 -5.17 -7.44 -1.91
C LEU A 56 -4.95 -5.96 -1.57
N THR A 57 -4.02 -5.36 -2.32
CA THR A 57 -3.64 -3.95 -2.16
C THR A 57 -4.24 -3.10 -3.27
N TYR A 58 -4.82 -1.96 -2.88
CA TYR A 58 -5.39 -0.99 -3.81
C TYR A 58 -4.71 0.37 -3.69
N GLY A 59 -4.51 1.02 -4.84
CA GLY A 59 -3.99 2.37 -4.93
C GLY A 59 -5.01 3.33 -5.52
N LEU A 60 -5.12 4.52 -4.92
CA LEU A 60 -5.80 5.68 -5.49
C LEU A 60 -4.78 6.61 -6.12
N PHE A 61 -4.95 6.89 -7.41
CA PHE A 61 -4.09 7.76 -8.18
C PHE A 61 -4.82 9.05 -8.55
N GLU A 62 -4.14 10.19 -8.44
CA GLU A 62 -4.56 11.48 -8.97
C GLU A 62 -3.57 11.90 -10.04
N ASN A 63 -4.04 12.06 -11.29
CA ASN A 63 -3.20 12.42 -12.43
C ASN A 63 -1.94 11.53 -12.60
N GLY A 64 -2.07 10.24 -12.30
CA GLY A 64 -0.99 9.26 -12.40
C GLY A 64 -0.07 9.17 -11.18
N LYS A 65 -0.22 10.06 -10.18
CA LYS A 65 0.50 9.97 -8.90
C LYS A 65 -0.31 9.20 -7.88
N LEU A 66 0.30 8.25 -7.19
CA LEU A 66 -0.32 7.53 -6.08
C LEU A 66 -0.51 8.47 -4.88
N ILE A 67 -1.74 8.62 -4.41
CA ILE A 67 -2.12 9.52 -3.30
C ILE A 67 -2.82 8.81 -2.14
N GLY A 68 -3.17 7.53 -2.31
CA GLY A 68 -3.82 6.75 -1.26
C GLY A 68 -3.57 5.26 -1.44
N LEU A 69 -3.51 4.55 -0.32
CA LEU A 69 -3.25 3.12 -0.25
C LEU A 69 -4.23 2.45 0.70
N SER A 70 -4.70 1.27 0.31
CA SER A 70 -5.38 0.30 1.17
C SER A 70 -4.62 -1.00 1.05
N MET A 71 -3.81 -1.31 2.05
CA MET A 71 -2.95 -2.50 2.08
C MET A 71 -3.57 -3.53 3.00
N GLY A 72 -3.94 -4.69 2.47
CA GLY A 72 -4.51 -5.77 3.25
C GLY A 72 -4.42 -7.09 2.52
N HIS A 73 -4.93 -8.15 3.14
CA HIS A 73 -4.90 -9.49 2.56
C HIS A 73 -6.20 -10.24 2.79
N ILE A 74 -6.45 -11.21 1.92
CA ILE A 74 -7.57 -12.12 2.03
C ILE A 74 -7.22 -13.25 3.00
N LYS A 75 -8.13 -13.51 3.93
CA LYS A 75 -8.05 -14.63 4.86
C LYS A 75 -9.26 -15.53 4.67
N HIS A 76 -9.01 -16.79 4.32
CA HIS A 76 -10.06 -17.79 4.17
C HIS A 76 -10.24 -18.56 5.47
N TRP A 77 -11.50 -18.78 5.82
CA TRP A 77 -11.94 -19.57 6.97
C TRP A 77 -12.89 -20.66 6.49
N TYR A 78 -13.13 -21.65 7.36
CA TYR A 78 -14.12 -22.69 7.06
C TYR A 78 -15.55 -22.12 6.90
N SER A 79 -15.83 -20.94 7.46
CA SER A 79 -17.14 -20.29 7.45
C SER A 79 -17.26 -19.09 6.52
N GLY A 80 -16.19 -18.67 5.84
CA GLY A 80 -16.23 -17.46 5.00
C GLY A 80 -14.86 -16.91 4.60
N THR A 81 -14.87 -15.72 4.00
CA THR A 81 -13.66 -15.01 3.56
C THR A 81 -13.67 -13.59 4.13
N GLU A 82 -12.54 -13.17 4.68
CA GLU A 82 -12.34 -11.85 5.27
C GLU A 82 -11.26 -11.09 4.52
N TYR A 83 -11.36 -9.77 4.55
CA TYR A 83 -10.28 -8.87 4.16
C TYR A 83 -9.73 -8.21 5.40
N TYR A 84 -8.42 -8.38 5.65
CA TYR A 84 -7.74 -7.93 6.85
C TYR A 84 -6.77 -6.78 6.50
N ILE A 85 -6.93 -5.65 7.19
CA ILE A 85 -6.09 -4.43 7.12
C ILE A 85 -5.67 -4.08 8.54
#